data_AF-A0A7D8YEE4-F1
#
_entry.id   AF-A0A7D8YEE4-F1
#
_cell.length_a   1.000
_cell.length_b   1.000
_cell.length_c   1.000
_cell.angle_alpha   90.00
_cell.angle_beta   90.00
_cell.angle_gamma   90.00
#
_symmetry.space_group_name_H-M   'P 1'
#
loop_
_entity.id
_entity.type
_entity.pdbx_description
1 polymer ?
#
loop_
_entity_poly.entity_id
_entity_poly.type
_entity_poly.pdbx_seq_one_letter_code
_entity_poly.pdbx_strand_id
1 'polypeptide(L)'
;MSVSRHNDPGVDRDVLITRIIDGEATPEDWTAFKALAARDASVWGDLAEAQQDQAELSTAFGGVLAVADRVEAPVGEVYSERLSVRLRAAVGWGGWLAAGGVLLAWTLGAGGPLGPSNAPVVQGLTPSQEAALIRRPQTPDQALDLYLDAGRAEGRVIAEMPTKVLLEARPNPDGAGFEVLYYRQILERAVVPELRSVEGLGRAMDDGAM
;
A
#
# COMPACT_ATOMS: atom_id res chain seq x y z
N MET A 1 40.16 26.75 -16.81
CA MET A 1 40.53 26.13 -15.52
C MET A 1 39.94 24.74 -15.50
N SER A 2 40.77 23.71 -15.65
CA SER A 2 40.34 22.32 -15.67
C SER A 2 40.48 21.78 -14.24
N VAL A 3 39.36 21.57 -13.55
CA VAL A 3 39.36 20.95 -12.22
C VAL A 3 39.52 19.46 -12.45
N SER A 4 40.77 18.99 -12.43
CA SER A 4 41.08 17.57 -12.42
C SER A 4 40.60 16.98 -11.10
N ARG A 5 39.35 16.50 -11.05
CA ARG A 5 38.87 15.65 -9.96
C ARG A 5 39.62 14.33 -10.05
N HIS A 6 40.63 14.18 -9.21
CA HIS A 6 41.35 12.94 -9.04
C HIS A 6 40.41 11.96 -8.33
N ASN A 7 39.71 11.13 -9.10
CA ASN A 7 38.94 9.99 -8.59
C ASN A 7 39.92 8.95 -8.06
N ASP A 8 40.29 9.07 -6.79
CA ASP A 8 40.88 7.98 -6.03
C ASP A 8 39.75 6.96 -5.77
N PRO A 9 39.92 5.64 -5.97
CA PRO A 9 38.88 4.63 -5.73
C PRO A 9 38.54 4.41 -4.24
N GLY A 10 38.99 5.31 -3.36
CA GLY A 10 38.47 5.45 -2.01
C GLY A 10 37.04 5.96 -2.04
N VAL A 11 36.27 5.67 -0.98
CA VAL A 11 34.89 6.14 -0.85
C VAL A 11 34.83 7.65 -1.09
N ASP A 12 34.03 8.05 -2.07
CA ASP A 12 33.93 9.43 -2.55
C ASP A 12 33.50 10.37 -1.40
N ARG A 13 34.24 11.47 -1.22
CA ARG A 13 34.00 12.52 -0.21
C ARG A 13 32.53 12.93 -0.21
N ASP A 14 32.00 13.17 -1.41
CA ASP A 14 30.65 13.68 -1.62
C ASP A 14 29.61 12.66 -1.14
N VAL A 15 29.85 11.36 -1.39
CA VAL A 15 28.96 10.27 -0.95
C VAL A 15 28.92 10.15 0.57
N LEU A 16 30.07 10.28 1.26
CA LEU A 16 30.11 10.28 2.73
C LEU A 16 29.35 11.47 3.32
N ILE A 17 29.53 12.67 2.75
CA ILE A 17 28.82 13.88 3.19
C ILE A 17 27.31 13.70 2.99
N THR A 18 26.86 13.27 1.81
CA THR A 18 25.43 13.04 1.52
C THR A 18 24.80 12.05 2.49
N ARG A 19 25.44 10.90 2.75
CA ARG A 19 24.92 9.92 3.73
C ARG A 19 24.83 10.46 5.15
N ILE A 20 25.78 11.29 5.57
CA ILE A 20 25.76 11.92 6.89
C ILE A 20 24.59 12.91 6.99
N ILE A 21 24.40 13.73 5.95
CA ILE A 21 23.31 14.71 5.81
C ILE A 21 21.92 14.03 5.84
N ASP A 22 21.79 12.90 5.15
CA ASP A 22 20.54 12.14 5.06
C ASP A 22 20.25 11.31 6.33
N GLY A 23 21.21 11.21 7.25
CA GLY A 23 21.10 10.39 8.46
C GLY A 23 21.25 8.88 8.21
N GLU A 24 21.74 8.49 7.02
CA GLU A 24 21.97 7.10 6.63
C GLU A 24 23.39 6.60 6.93
N ALA A 25 24.29 7.48 7.37
CA ALA A 25 25.69 7.15 7.63
C ALA A 25 25.86 6.09 8.73
N THR A 26 26.53 4.99 8.40
CA THR A 26 26.88 3.94 9.38
C THR A 26 28.08 4.34 10.25
N PRO A 27 28.39 3.61 11.35
CA PRO A 27 29.61 3.84 12.12
C PRO A 27 30.89 3.76 11.28
N GLU A 28 30.91 2.91 10.27
CA GLU A 28 32.02 2.77 9.31
C GLU A 28 32.14 4.03 8.43
N ASP A 29 31.02 4.58 7.93
CA ASP A 29 31.01 5.83 7.16
C ASP A 29 31.55 7.00 7.99
N TRP A 30 31.14 7.12 9.27
CA TRP A 30 31.68 8.12 10.19
C TRP A 30 33.18 7.96 10.44
N THR A 31 33.66 6.71 10.51
CA THR A 31 35.09 6.43 10.68
C THR A 31 35.87 6.81 9.44
N ALA A 32 35.36 6.47 8.25
CA ALA A 32 35.94 6.84 6.97
C ALA A 32 35.99 8.37 6.79
N PHE A 33 34.89 9.06 7.11
CA PHE A 33 34.81 10.52 7.08
C PHE A 33 35.84 11.17 8.00
N LYS A 34 35.95 10.71 9.25
CA LYS A 34 36.96 11.23 10.20
C LYS A 34 38.39 10.98 9.73
N ALA A 35 38.66 9.81 9.14
CA ALA A 35 39.96 9.51 8.57
C ALA A 35 40.30 10.42 7.38
N LEU A 36 39.30 10.74 6.54
CA LEU A 36 39.43 11.71 5.45
C LEU A 36 39.68 13.13 6.01
N ALA A 37 38.89 13.55 6.99
CA ALA A 37 38.97 14.87 7.59
C ALA A 37 40.26 15.10 8.41
N ALA A 38 40.87 14.03 8.93
CA ALA A 38 42.19 14.08 9.57
C ALA A 38 43.31 14.38 8.56
N ARG A 39 43.13 14.01 7.29
CA ARG A 39 44.07 14.31 6.18
C ARG A 39 43.77 15.66 5.54
N ASP A 40 42.49 16.01 5.43
CA ASP A 40 42.00 17.25 4.84
C ASP A 40 40.92 17.90 5.73
N ALA A 41 41.31 18.93 6.48
CA ALA A 41 40.41 19.63 7.38
C ALA A 41 39.30 20.41 6.64
N SER A 42 39.43 20.69 5.33
CA SER A 42 38.40 21.39 4.55
C SER A 42 37.10 20.62 4.45
N VAL A 43 37.15 19.27 4.59
CA VAL A 43 35.98 18.38 4.56
C VAL A 43 34.97 18.71 5.65
N TRP A 44 35.41 19.23 6.80
CA TRP A 44 34.50 19.74 7.83
C TRP A 44 33.77 21.01 7.38
N GLY A 45 34.43 21.86 6.59
CA GLY A 45 33.81 23.04 5.99
C GLY A 45 32.68 22.66 5.04
N ASP A 46 32.94 21.73 4.13
CA ASP A 46 31.92 21.24 3.19
C ASP A 46 30.73 20.59 3.90
N LEU A 47 30.96 19.79 4.96
CA LEU A 47 29.87 19.22 5.74
C LEU A 47 29.03 20.31 6.41
N ALA A 48 29.66 21.35 6.96
CA ALA A 48 28.95 22.46 7.57
C ALA A 48 28.16 23.29 6.54
N GLU A 49 28.73 23.53 5.35
CA GLU A 49 28.06 24.20 4.23
C GLU A 49 26.83 23.39 3.78
N ALA A 50 26.99 22.08 3.57
CA ALA A 50 25.88 21.19 3.21
C ALA A 50 24.78 21.14 4.28
N GLN A 51 25.14 21.15 5.57
CA GLN A 51 24.17 21.22 6.67
C GLN A 51 23.42 22.55 6.70
N GLN A 52 24.12 23.66 6.42
CA GLN A 52 23.50 24.98 6.32
C GLN A 52 22.51 25.03 5.14
N ASP A 53 22.92 24.56 3.95
CA ASP A 53 22.07 24.49 2.77
C ASP A 53 20.80 23.65 3.02
N GLN A 54 20.93 22.49 3.68
CA GLN A 54 19.79 21.65 4.05
C GLN A 54 18.84 22.37 5.02
N ALA A 55 19.37 23.13 5.98
CA ALA A 55 18.57 23.89 6.93
C ALA A 55 17.83 25.05 6.24
N GLU A 56 18.49 25.75 5.33
CA GLU A 56 17.89 26.81 4.52
C GLU A 56 16.77 26.27 3.62
N LEU A 57 17.02 25.15 2.92
CA LEU A 57 16.02 24.47 2.10
C LEU A 57 14.83 24.01 2.93
N SER A 58 15.07 23.38 4.07
CA SER A 58 14.01 22.90 4.98
C SER A 58 13.15 24.06 5.50
N THR A 59 13.77 25.20 5.79
CA THR A 59 13.07 26.43 6.21
C THR A 59 12.20 26.98 5.07
N ALA A 60 12.74 27.04 3.85
CA ALA A 60 11.99 27.49 2.67
C ALA A 60 10.80 26.57 2.35
N PHE A 61 10.98 25.24 2.43
CA PHE A 61 9.92 24.25 2.23
C PHE A 61 8.80 24.38 3.28
N GLY A 62 9.14 24.72 4.53
CA GLY A 62 8.14 24.98 5.57
C GLY A 62 7.14 26.08 5.18
N GLY A 63 7.62 27.12 4.46
CA GLY A 63 6.75 28.17 3.92
C GLY A 63 5.79 27.67 2.84
N VAL A 64 6.26 26.80 1.95
CA VAL A 64 5.43 26.20 0.88
C VAL A 64 4.38 25.25 1.46
N LEU A 65 4.76 24.40 2.42
CA LEU A 65 3.84 23.50 3.12
C LEU A 65 2.75 24.30 3.84
N ALA A 66 3.09 25.40 4.50
CA ALA A 66 2.11 26.26 5.17
C ALA A 66 1.10 26.92 4.21
N VAL A 67 1.40 27.03 2.91
CA VAL A 67 0.44 27.45 1.88
C VAL A 67 -0.41 26.27 1.45
N ALA A 68 0.21 25.11 1.19
CA ALA A 68 -0.48 23.88 0.81
C ALA A 68 -1.51 23.45 1.88
N ASP A 69 -1.17 23.55 3.16
CA ASP A 69 -2.05 23.22 4.29
C ASP A 69 -3.29 24.12 4.38
N ARG A 70 -3.27 25.31 3.76
CA ARG A 70 -4.44 26.20 3.70
C ARG A 70 -5.35 25.90 2.52
N VAL A 71 -4.85 25.18 1.52
CA VAL A 71 -5.65 24.78 0.37
C VAL A 71 -6.39 23.50 0.76
N GLU A 72 -7.62 23.68 1.21
CA GLU A 72 -8.52 22.55 1.41
C GLU A 72 -8.81 21.92 0.03
N ALA A 73 -8.16 20.79 -0.25
CA ALA A 73 -8.44 20.03 -1.45
C ALA A 73 -9.91 19.58 -1.40
N PRO A 74 -10.68 19.67 -2.50
CA PRO A 74 -12.05 19.16 -2.57
C PRO A 74 -12.05 17.62 -2.63
N VAL A 75 -11.54 16.98 -1.58
CA VAL A 75 -11.46 15.52 -1.45
C VAL A 75 -12.75 14.93 -0.86
N GLY A 76 -13.62 15.73 -0.25
CA GLY A 76 -14.90 15.23 0.31
C GLY A 76 -15.94 14.87 -0.75
N GLU A 77 -16.04 15.64 -1.84
CA GLU A 77 -17.11 15.47 -2.83
C GLU A 77 -16.78 14.42 -3.90
N VAL A 78 -15.52 14.35 -4.35
CA VAL A 78 -15.15 13.48 -5.48
C VAL A 78 -15.12 11.99 -5.09
N TYR A 79 -14.78 11.66 -3.84
CA TYR A 79 -14.72 10.26 -3.38
C TYR A 79 -16.11 9.69 -3.05
N SER A 80 -17.02 10.49 -2.50
CA SER A 80 -18.38 10.03 -2.15
C SER A 80 -19.28 9.83 -3.38
N GLU A 81 -19.14 10.67 -4.41
CA GLU A 81 -19.91 10.52 -5.64
C GLU A 81 -19.46 9.32 -6.50
N ARG A 82 -18.15 9.09 -6.65
CA ARG A 82 -17.67 7.94 -7.45
C ARG A 82 -17.94 6.59 -6.78
N LEU A 83 -17.86 6.53 -5.45
CA LEU A 83 -18.14 5.28 -4.71
C LEU A 83 -19.63 4.94 -4.77
N SER A 84 -20.52 5.93 -4.63
CA SER A 84 -21.97 5.73 -4.68
C SER A 84 -22.47 5.33 -6.07
N VAL A 85 -21.87 5.83 -7.16
CA VAL A 85 -22.17 5.40 -8.53
C VAL A 85 -21.81 3.93 -8.76
N ARG A 86 -20.64 3.49 -8.27
CA ARG A 86 -20.21 2.08 -8.41
C ARG A 86 -21.02 1.13 -7.53
N LEU A 87 -21.39 1.55 -6.32
CA LEU A 87 -22.27 0.77 -5.43
C LEU A 87 -23.68 0.61 -6.02
N ARG A 88 -24.27 1.64 -6.61
CA ARG A 88 -25.58 1.50 -7.30
C ARG A 88 -25.50 0.57 -8.50
N ALA A 89 -24.42 0.61 -9.28
CA ALA A 89 -24.21 -0.31 -10.39
C ALA A 89 -24.08 -1.77 -9.90
N ALA A 90 -23.36 -2.01 -8.80
CA ALA A 90 -23.20 -3.34 -8.21
C ALA A 90 -24.50 -3.88 -7.57
N VAL A 91 -25.28 -3.03 -6.90
CA VAL A 91 -26.58 -3.42 -6.31
C VAL A 91 -27.60 -3.78 -7.40
N GLY A 92 -27.56 -3.12 -8.55
CA GLY A 92 -28.38 -3.47 -9.71
C GLY A 92 -28.09 -4.87 -10.27
N TRP A 93 -26.87 -5.37 -10.14
CA TRP A 93 -26.45 -6.69 -10.63
C TRP A 93 -26.57 -7.79 -9.57
N GLY A 94 -26.53 -7.44 -8.28
CA GLY A 94 -26.69 -8.40 -7.17
C GLY A 94 -28.08 -9.04 -7.07
N GLY A 95 -29.11 -8.37 -7.59
CA GLY A 95 -30.50 -8.89 -7.55
C GLY A 95 -30.69 -10.20 -8.34
N TRP A 96 -29.97 -10.38 -9.44
CA TRP A 96 -30.07 -11.61 -10.25
C TRP A 96 -29.36 -12.81 -9.62
N LEU A 97 -28.25 -12.57 -8.90
CA LEU A 97 -27.53 -13.63 -8.20
C LEU A 97 -28.32 -14.17 -7.00
N ALA A 98 -29.06 -13.32 -6.30
CA ALA A 98 -29.97 -13.76 -5.23
C ALA A 98 -31.10 -14.65 -5.79
N ALA A 99 -31.72 -14.25 -6.91
CA ALA A 99 -32.76 -15.04 -7.56
C ALA A 99 -32.24 -16.39 -8.09
N GLY A 100 -31.04 -16.41 -8.69
CA GLY A 100 -30.37 -17.63 -9.13
C GLY A 100 -30.01 -18.57 -7.97
N GLY A 101 -29.57 -18.04 -6.84
CA GLY A 101 -29.25 -18.81 -5.64
C GLY A 101 -30.46 -19.50 -5.02
N VAL A 102 -31.62 -18.82 -4.96
CA VAL A 102 -32.88 -19.42 -4.49
C VAL A 102 -33.36 -20.52 -5.44
N LEU A 103 -33.26 -20.30 -6.76
CA LEU A 103 -33.62 -21.33 -7.75
C LEU A 103 -32.72 -22.56 -7.64
N LEU A 104 -31.40 -22.37 -7.49
CA LEU A 104 -30.44 -23.46 -7.31
C LEU A 104 -30.71 -24.25 -6.04
N ALA A 105 -30.97 -23.59 -4.91
CA ALA A 105 -31.31 -24.26 -3.65
C ALA A 105 -32.60 -25.10 -3.76
N TRP A 106 -33.57 -24.64 -4.55
CA TRP A 106 -34.81 -25.38 -4.78
C TRP A 106 -34.61 -26.57 -5.73
N THR A 107 -33.78 -26.43 -6.76
CA THR A 107 -33.45 -27.53 -7.69
C THR A 107 -32.53 -28.60 -7.09
N LEU A 108 -31.68 -28.25 -6.12
CA LEU A 108 -30.63 -29.14 -5.63
C LEU A 108 -30.90 -29.85 -4.29
N GLY A 109 -31.91 -29.49 -3.49
CA GLY A 109 -32.05 -30.25 -2.23
C GLY A 109 -33.08 -29.90 -1.17
N ALA A 110 -34.06 -29.02 -1.40
CA ALA A 110 -34.97 -28.62 -0.32
C ALA A 110 -36.36 -29.27 -0.34
N GLY A 111 -36.55 -30.42 -1.02
CA GLY A 111 -37.90 -30.99 -1.20
C GLY A 111 -37.98 -32.50 -1.41
N GLY A 112 -37.32 -33.30 -0.56
CA GLY A 112 -37.56 -34.75 -0.50
C GLY A 112 -38.32 -35.13 0.78
N PRO A 113 -39.57 -35.63 0.71
CA PRO A 113 -40.31 -36.06 1.89
C PRO A 113 -39.70 -37.32 2.50
N LEU A 114 -39.72 -37.35 3.83
CA LEU A 114 -39.37 -38.44 4.73
C LEU A 114 -39.85 -39.81 4.20
N GLY A 115 -38.93 -40.66 3.76
CA GLY A 115 -39.19 -42.05 3.39
C GLY A 115 -38.08 -42.96 3.91
N PRO A 116 -38.36 -43.94 4.81
CA PRO A 116 -37.37 -44.89 5.27
C PRO A 116 -37.06 -45.87 4.13
N SER A 117 -36.00 -45.59 3.37
CA SER A 117 -35.57 -46.40 2.24
C SER A 117 -34.42 -47.31 2.67
N ASN A 118 -34.75 -48.55 3.01
CA ASN A 118 -33.80 -49.65 3.11
C ASN A 118 -33.36 -50.03 1.68
N ALA A 119 -32.35 -49.35 1.14
CA ALA A 119 -31.71 -49.73 -0.12
C ALA A 119 -30.24 -50.11 0.14
N PRO A 120 -29.73 -51.18 -0.50
CA PRO A 120 -28.39 -51.70 -0.25
C PRO A 120 -27.32 -50.76 -0.80
N VAL A 121 -26.28 -50.58 0.02
CA VAL A 121 -25.04 -49.86 -0.26
C VAL A 121 -24.39 -50.44 -1.52
N VAL A 122 -24.38 -49.67 -2.61
CA VAL A 122 -23.52 -49.92 -3.77
C VAL A 122 -22.16 -49.29 -3.47
N GLN A 123 -21.26 -50.15 -3.01
CA GLN A 123 -19.87 -49.86 -2.74
C GLN A 123 -19.09 -49.94 -4.05
N GLY A 124 -18.90 -48.81 -4.74
CA GLY A 124 -18.09 -48.79 -5.94
C GLY A 124 -18.19 -47.47 -6.69
N LEU A 125 -17.05 -46.78 -6.81
CA LEU A 125 -16.85 -45.48 -7.47
C LEU A 125 -17.40 -44.29 -6.67
N THR A 126 -16.81 -44.07 -5.50
CA THR A 126 -16.72 -42.70 -4.98
C THR A 126 -15.83 -41.92 -5.95
N PRO A 127 -16.31 -40.90 -6.68
CA PRO A 127 -15.40 -39.87 -7.13
C PRO A 127 -14.71 -39.38 -5.86
N SER A 128 -13.39 -39.42 -5.84
CA SER A 128 -12.58 -38.79 -4.81
C SER A 128 -13.03 -37.34 -4.69
N GLN A 129 -13.99 -37.10 -3.81
CA GLN A 129 -14.35 -35.82 -3.24
C GLN A 129 -13.19 -35.34 -2.34
N GLU A 130 -11.98 -35.29 -2.90
CA GLU A 130 -11.11 -34.14 -2.70
C GLU A 130 -11.72 -32.94 -3.45
N ALA A 131 -13.02 -32.72 -3.26
CA ALA A 131 -13.60 -31.40 -3.29
C ALA A 131 -12.93 -30.73 -2.10
N ALA A 132 -11.82 -30.05 -2.40
CA ALA A 132 -11.19 -29.09 -1.52
C ALA A 132 -12.32 -28.35 -0.80
N LEU A 133 -12.53 -28.72 0.47
CA LEU A 133 -13.50 -28.07 1.33
C LEU A 133 -13.13 -26.60 1.23
N ILE A 134 -13.92 -25.83 0.48
CA ILE A 134 -13.84 -24.39 0.46
C ILE A 134 -14.19 -24.02 1.89
N ARG A 135 -13.16 -23.96 2.75
CA ARG A 135 -13.27 -23.49 4.11
C ARG A 135 -13.71 -22.06 3.96
N ARG A 136 -15.03 -21.84 4.06
CA ARG A 136 -15.57 -20.49 4.10
C ARG A 136 -14.87 -19.83 5.30
N PRO A 137 -14.11 -18.74 5.08
CA PRO A 137 -13.52 -18.03 6.20
C PRO A 137 -14.65 -17.60 7.13
N GLN A 138 -14.51 -17.91 8.42
CA GLN A 138 -15.54 -17.62 9.41
C GLN A 138 -15.48 -16.15 9.86
N THR A 139 -14.36 -15.47 9.59
CA THR A 139 -14.15 -14.06 9.92
C THR A 139 -13.56 -13.30 8.73
N PRO A 140 -13.77 -11.96 8.65
CA PRO A 140 -13.14 -11.12 7.63
C PRO A 140 -11.62 -11.21 7.63
N ASP A 141 -10.99 -11.31 8.81
CA ASP A 141 -9.54 -11.47 8.93
C ASP A 141 -9.05 -12.78 8.30
N GLN A 142 -9.77 -13.89 8.51
CA GLN A 142 -9.43 -15.16 7.86
C GLN A 142 -9.57 -15.09 6.33
N ALA A 143 -10.54 -14.32 5.83
CA ALA A 143 -10.69 -14.12 4.39
C ALA A 143 -9.52 -13.31 3.82
N LEU A 144 -9.07 -12.31 4.56
CA LEU A 144 -7.90 -11.51 4.19
C LEU A 144 -6.61 -12.32 4.24
N ASP A 145 -6.40 -13.12 5.28
CA ASP A 145 -5.21 -13.99 5.38
C ASP A 145 -5.16 -14.96 4.20
N LEU A 146 -6.29 -15.58 3.87
CA LEU A 146 -6.41 -16.46 2.72
C LEU A 146 -6.11 -15.74 1.40
N TYR A 147 -6.55 -14.48 1.26
CA TYR A 147 -6.22 -13.64 0.11
C TYR A 147 -4.71 -13.35 0.02
N LEU A 148 -4.09 -12.95 1.12
CA LEU A 148 -2.67 -12.64 1.18
C LEU A 148 -1.82 -13.87 0.86
N ASP A 149 -2.19 -15.03 1.40
CA ASP A 149 -1.47 -16.28 1.16
C ASP A 149 -1.60 -16.75 -0.30
N ALA A 150 -2.81 -16.72 -0.86
CA ALA A 150 -3.03 -17.03 -2.26
C ALA A 150 -2.27 -16.05 -3.18
N GLY A 151 -2.34 -14.76 -2.87
CA GLY A 151 -1.64 -13.72 -3.62
C GLY A 151 -0.11 -13.83 -3.55
N ARG A 152 0.46 -14.23 -2.42
CA ARG A 152 1.91 -14.50 -2.29
C ARG A 152 2.32 -15.73 -3.09
N ALA A 153 1.52 -16.80 -3.05
CA ALA A 153 1.77 -18.02 -3.83
C ALA A 153 1.76 -17.74 -5.35
N GLU A 154 0.87 -16.87 -5.81
CA GLU A 154 0.81 -16.40 -7.21
C GLU A 154 1.88 -15.36 -7.55
N GLY A 155 2.63 -14.86 -6.57
CA GLY A 155 3.54 -13.72 -6.75
C GLY A 155 2.81 -12.44 -7.16
N ARG A 156 1.52 -12.29 -6.84
CA ARG A 156 0.77 -11.03 -7.00
C ARG A 156 0.99 -10.13 -5.79
N VAL A 157 0.94 -10.65 -4.57
CA VAL A 157 1.15 -9.86 -3.35
C VAL A 157 2.65 -9.81 -3.02
N ILE A 158 3.18 -8.60 -2.92
CA ILE A 158 4.58 -8.35 -2.54
C ILE A 158 4.71 -8.31 -1.02
N ALA A 159 3.90 -7.45 -0.38
CA ALA A 159 3.96 -7.22 1.06
C ALA A 159 2.65 -6.62 1.57
N GLU A 160 2.38 -6.83 2.86
CA GLU A 160 1.46 -6.01 3.64
C GLU A 160 2.29 -4.93 4.35
N MET A 161 1.89 -3.67 4.29
CA MET A 161 2.59 -2.63 5.02
C MET A 161 2.32 -2.78 6.52
N PRO A 162 3.35 -2.87 7.38
CA PRO A 162 3.16 -3.08 8.82
C PRO A 162 2.45 -1.91 9.51
N THR A 163 2.47 -0.71 8.92
CA THR A 163 1.88 0.48 9.51
C THR A 163 0.40 0.59 9.17
N LYS A 164 -0.46 0.27 10.15
CA LYS A 164 -1.88 0.62 10.08
C LYS A 164 -2.02 2.13 10.23
N VAL A 165 -2.56 2.79 9.21
CA VAL A 165 -2.82 4.22 9.28
C VAL A 165 -4.15 4.41 9.98
N LEU A 166 -4.12 5.01 11.18
CA LEU A 166 -5.32 5.39 11.91
C LEU A 166 -6.05 6.49 11.14
N LEU A 167 -7.27 6.20 10.67
CA LEU A 167 -8.11 7.18 9.99
C LEU A 167 -8.94 7.98 10.99
N GLU A 168 -9.57 7.26 11.92
CA GLU A 168 -10.51 7.87 12.87
C GLU A 168 -10.58 7.05 14.16
N ALA A 169 -10.77 7.72 15.29
CA ALA A 169 -11.09 7.09 16.56
C ALA A 169 -12.29 7.80 17.20
N ARG A 170 -13.35 7.05 17.52
CA ARG A 170 -14.55 7.56 18.17
C ARG A 170 -14.74 6.86 19.51
N PRO A 171 -15.12 7.56 20.60
CA PRO A 171 -15.51 6.89 21.83
C PRO A 171 -16.75 6.03 21.56
N ASN A 172 -16.72 4.80 22.06
CA ASN A 172 -17.85 3.89 21.94
C ASN A 172 -19.04 4.47 22.75
N PRO A 173 -20.25 4.56 22.18
CA PRO A 173 -21.44 5.09 22.88
C PRO A 173 -21.73 4.39 24.22
N ASP A 174 -21.34 3.13 24.37
CA ASP A 174 -21.51 2.37 25.62
C ASP A 174 -20.49 2.73 26.71
N GLY A 175 -19.58 3.67 26.45
CA GLY A 175 -18.47 4.03 27.34
C GLY A 175 -17.35 2.98 27.40
N ALA A 176 -17.52 1.85 26.71
CA ALA A 176 -16.55 0.77 26.62
C ALA A 176 -15.53 1.02 25.50
N GLY A 177 -14.60 1.96 25.75
CA GLY A 177 -13.42 2.17 24.89
C GLY A 177 -13.69 3.00 23.63
N PHE A 178 -12.94 2.71 22.55
CA PHE A 178 -12.97 3.44 21.29
C PHE A 178 -13.24 2.50 20.11
N GLU A 179 -14.07 2.95 19.18
CA GLU A 179 -14.15 2.42 17.84
C GLU A 179 -13.04 3.07 16.99
N VAL A 180 -12.23 2.24 16.36
CA VAL A 180 -11.04 2.67 15.63
C VAL A 180 -11.15 2.24 14.17
N LEU A 181 -11.13 3.21 13.26
CA LEU A 181 -11.09 2.98 11.82
C LEU A 181 -9.64 3.09 11.35
N TYR A 182 -9.10 2.03 10.77
CA TYR A 182 -7.75 2.01 10.24
C TYR A 182 -7.74 1.59 8.78
N TYR A 183 -6.81 2.18 8.02
CA TYR A 183 -6.50 1.79 6.66
C TYR A 183 -5.35 0.78 6.66
N ARG A 184 -5.53 -0.31 5.92
CA ARG A 184 -4.52 -1.37 5.73
C ARG A 184 -4.09 -1.37 4.26
N GLN A 185 -2.80 -1.21 4.01
CA GLN A 185 -2.24 -1.18 2.65
C GLN A 185 -1.63 -2.53 2.29
N ILE A 186 -1.97 -3.01 1.10
CA ILE A 186 -1.45 -4.25 0.51
C ILE A 186 -0.75 -3.85 -0.79
N LEU A 187 0.53 -4.20 -0.93
CA LEU A 187 1.27 -3.97 -2.16
C LEU A 187 1.11 -5.17 -3.07
N GLU A 188 0.62 -4.91 -4.27
CA GLU A 188 0.46 -5.89 -5.32
C GLU A 188 1.30 -5.55 -6.56
N ARG A 189 1.85 -6.59 -7.16
CA ARG A 189 2.53 -6.56 -8.45
C ARG A 189 1.52 -6.86 -9.54
N ALA A 190 1.34 -5.91 -10.44
CA ALA A 190 0.64 -6.12 -11.70
C ALA A 190 1.62 -5.93 -12.86
N VAL A 191 1.63 -6.87 -13.80
CA VAL A 191 2.31 -6.70 -15.09
C VAL A 191 1.27 -6.20 -16.07
N VAL A 192 1.41 -4.96 -16.52
CA VAL A 192 0.52 -4.37 -17.53
C VAL A 192 1.25 -4.33 -18.88
N PRO A 193 0.57 -4.67 -19.99
CA PRO A 193 1.20 -4.71 -21.31
C PRO A 193 1.53 -3.32 -21.85
N GLU A 194 0.79 -2.30 -21.44
CA GLU A 194 1.00 -0.92 -21.84
C GLU A 194 0.75 -0.02 -20.62
N LEU A 195 1.75 0.76 -20.23
CA LEU A 195 1.60 1.79 -19.22
C LEU A 195 1.11 3.05 -19.93
N ARG A 196 -0.21 3.29 -19.93
CA ARG A 196 -0.72 4.58 -20.39
C ARG A 196 -0.29 5.64 -19.40
N SER A 197 0.66 6.49 -19.78
CA SER A 197 0.89 7.74 -19.08
C SER A 197 -0.42 8.53 -19.13
N VAL A 198 -0.90 8.98 -17.98
CA VAL A 198 -1.93 10.01 -17.95
C VAL A 198 -1.22 11.31 -18.32
N GLU A 199 -1.03 11.50 -19.63
CA GLU A 199 -0.51 12.73 -20.22
C GLU A 199 -1.53 13.83 -19.94
N GLY A 200 -1.36 14.52 -18.81
CA GLY A 200 -2.32 15.49 -18.29
C GLY A 200 -2.13 15.87 -16.82
N LEU A 201 -1.45 15.05 -16.02
CA LEU A 201 -1.19 15.37 -14.60
C LEU A 201 0.04 16.28 -14.38
N GLY A 202 0.94 16.39 -15.36
CA GLY A 202 2.14 17.24 -15.27
C GLY A 202 2.08 18.55 -16.06
N ARG A 203 1.09 18.75 -16.94
CA ARG A 203 1.08 19.87 -17.90
C ARG A 203 0.43 21.15 -17.38
N ALA A 204 -0.20 21.12 -16.20
CA ALA A 204 -0.93 22.27 -15.65
C ALA A 204 -0.06 23.21 -14.77
N MET A 205 1.23 22.93 -14.56
CA MET A 205 2.10 23.78 -13.72
C MET A 205 3.03 24.73 -14.51
N ASP A 206 3.18 24.57 -15.83
CA ASP A 206 4.10 25.41 -16.61
C ASP A 206 3.46 26.65 -17.27
N ASP A 207 2.13 26.74 -17.36
CA ASP A 207 1.46 27.83 -18.11
C ASP A 207 1.12 29.08 -17.26
N GLY A 208 1.64 29.19 -16.02
CA GLY A 208 1.28 30.25 -15.06
C GLY A 208 2.31 31.36 -14.86
N ALA A 209 3.46 31.32 -15.52
CA ALA A 209 4.54 32.31 -15.35
C ALA A 209 4.86 33.04 -16.66
N MET A 210 4.00 33.99 -17.05
CA MET A 210 4.36 35.13 -17.88
C MET A 210 3.76 36.41 -17.33
#